data_AF-A0A366X7F7-F1
#
_entry.id   AF-A0A366X7F7-F1
#
_cell.length_a   1.000
_cell.length_b   1.000
_cell.length_c   1.000
_cell.angle_alpha   90.00
_cell.angle_beta   90.00
_cell.angle_gamma   90.00
#
_symmetry.space_group_name_H-M   'P 1'
#
loop_
_entity.id
_entity.type
_entity.pdbx_description
1 polymer ?
#
loop_
_entity_poly.entity_id
_entity_poly.type
_entity_poly.pdbx_seq_one_letter_code
_entity_poly.pdbx_strand_id
1 'polypeptide(L)'
;MNRISRNLTTVYRTERLIARRRFAVVQQQTIMMVVAGIAGLAGLILLDISLFFVLKTWLSSAAAAALLSLANLLLAGLLVLVAKRSNVEQEIAPAIEVRDMAIADIEEELEEMATEAREVVEAVKSFGANPLGSLPALLVPILTTILSNKKND
;
A
#
# COMPACT_ATOMS: atom_id res chain seq x y z
N MET A 1 15.95 -19.76 25.09
CA MET A 1 15.38 -19.00 23.96
C MET A 1 14.65 -17.79 24.52
N ASN A 2 15.06 -16.59 24.10
CA ASN A 2 14.58 -15.33 24.68
C ASN A 2 13.09 -15.11 24.34
N ARG A 3 12.28 -14.57 25.26
CA ARG A 3 10.82 -14.38 25.04
C ARG A 3 10.50 -13.61 23.75
N ILE A 4 11.38 -12.68 23.39
CA ILE A 4 11.32 -11.85 22.18
C ILE A 4 11.38 -12.70 20.90
N SER A 5 12.28 -13.69 20.80
CA SER A 5 12.42 -14.49 19.58
C SER A 5 11.23 -15.41 19.34
N ARG A 6 10.60 -15.92 20.42
CA ARG A 6 9.39 -16.74 20.35
C ARG A 6 8.16 -15.93 19.94
N ASN A 7 8.03 -14.70 20.44
CA ASN A 7 6.94 -13.81 20.03
C ASN A 7 7.10 -13.37 18.57
N LEU A 8 8.32 -13.02 18.13
CA LEU A 8 8.59 -12.62 16.74
C LEU A 8 8.30 -13.75 15.74
N THR A 9 8.69 -14.98 16.05
CA THR A 9 8.37 -16.15 15.21
C THR A 9 6.87 -16.44 15.17
N THR A 10 6.16 -16.21 16.28
CA THR A 10 4.70 -16.33 16.33
C THR A 10 4.03 -15.26 15.46
N VAL A 11 4.43 -13.99 15.58
CA VAL A 11 3.93 -12.90 14.74
C VAL A 11 4.18 -13.18 13.26
N TYR A 12 5.42 -13.53 12.89
CA TYR A 12 5.78 -13.83 11.50
C TYR A 12 4.97 -15.00 10.91
N ARG A 13 4.77 -16.07 11.69
CA ARG A 13 3.99 -17.23 11.23
C ARG A 13 2.52 -16.87 11.04
N THR A 14 1.97 -16.06 11.94
CA THR A 14 0.57 -15.62 11.87
C THR A 14 0.35 -14.66 10.71
N GLU A 15 1.22 -13.67 10.52
CA GLU A 15 1.20 -12.73 9.38
C GLU A 15 1.30 -13.47 8.03
N ARG A 16 2.21 -14.45 7.93
CA ARG A 16 2.35 -15.28 6.73
C ARG A 16 1.09 -16.10 6.45
N LEU A 17 0.40 -16.61 7.47
CA LEU A 17 -0.86 -17.34 7.31
C LEU A 17 -2.00 -16.42 6.87
N ILE A 18 -2.11 -15.23 7.46
CA ILE A 18 -3.12 -14.22 7.12
C ILE A 18 -2.92 -13.76 5.67
N ALA A 19 -1.69 -13.39 5.30
CA ALA A 19 -1.37 -12.96 3.95
C ALA A 19 -1.71 -14.03 2.92
N ARG A 20 -1.29 -15.29 3.15
CA ARG A 20 -1.61 -16.41 2.24
C ARG A 20 -3.11 -16.63 2.10
N ARG A 21 -3.87 -16.55 3.20
CA ARG A 21 -5.32 -16.73 3.16
C ARG A 21 -6.00 -15.58 2.41
N ARG A 22 -5.59 -14.33 2.65
CA ARG A 22 -6.07 -13.15 1.91
C ARG A 22 -5.82 -13.29 0.42
N PHE A 23 -4.60 -13.67 0.02
CA PHE A 23 -4.27 -13.90 -1.40
C PHE A 23 -5.10 -15.02 -2.02
N ALA A 24 -5.30 -16.14 -1.32
CA ALA A 24 -6.12 -17.23 -1.82
C ALA A 24 -7.59 -16.82 -2.02
N VAL A 25 -8.17 -16.06 -1.07
CA VAL A 25 -9.54 -15.57 -1.17
C VAL A 25 -9.69 -14.59 -2.32
N VAL A 26 -8.77 -13.61 -2.44
CA VAL A 26 -8.78 -12.64 -3.55
C VAL A 26 -8.63 -13.36 -4.89
N GLN A 27 -7.69 -14.31 -5.01
CA GLN A 27 -7.50 -15.07 -6.24
C GLN A 27 -8.76 -15.84 -6.63
N GLN A 28 -9.36 -16.56 -5.69
CA GLN A 28 -10.57 -17.34 -5.96
C GLN A 28 -11.76 -16.44 -6.29
N GLN A 29 -11.92 -15.32 -5.58
CA GLN A 29 -12.95 -14.33 -5.86
C GLN A 29 -12.77 -13.73 -7.26
N THR A 30 -11.56 -13.38 -7.67
CA THR A 30 -11.27 -12.88 -9.02
C THR A 30 -11.63 -13.90 -10.09
N ILE A 31 -11.26 -15.18 -9.91
CA ILE A 31 -11.63 -16.23 -10.86
C ILE A 31 -13.16 -16.35 -10.97
N MET A 32 -13.86 -16.41 -9.84
CA MET A 32 -15.32 -16.51 -9.83
C MET A 32 -15.98 -15.28 -10.45
N MET A 33 -15.43 -14.08 -10.23
CA MET A 33 -15.92 -12.85 -10.83
C MET A 33 -15.70 -12.80 -12.34
N VAL A 34 -14.56 -13.31 -12.83
CA VAL A 34 -14.32 -13.45 -14.28
C VAL A 34 -15.30 -14.44 -14.90
N VAL A 35 -15.50 -15.61 -14.27
CA VAL A 35 -16.47 -16.62 -14.75
C VAL A 35 -17.89 -16.07 -14.74
N ALA A 36 -18.28 -15.38 -13.66
CA ALA A 36 -19.58 -14.70 -13.58
C ALA A 36 -19.73 -13.62 -14.65
N GLY A 37 -18.67 -12.86 -14.94
CA GLY A 37 -18.63 -11.88 -16.02
C GLY A 37 -18.87 -12.52 -17.38
N ILE A 38 -18.18 -13.61 -17.70
CA ILE A 38 -18.38 -14.37 -18.95
C ILE A 38 -19.82 -14.90 -19.05
N ALA A 39 -20.32 -15.54 -17.99
CA ALA A 39 -21.68 -16.07 -17.95
C ALA A 39 -22.73 -14.96 -18.09
N GLY A 40 -22.49 -13.80 -17.46
CA GLY A 40 -23.34 -12.62 -17.57
C GLY A 40 -23.39 -12.06 -18.99
N LEU A 41 -22.24 -11.94 -19.66
CA LEU A 41 -22.16 -11.51 -21.06
C LEU A 41 -22.87 -12.49 -22.00
N ALA A 42 -22.64 -13.78 -21.84
CA ALA A 42 -23.33 -14.81 -22.62
C ALA A 42 -24.85 -14.76 -22.40
N GLY A 43 -25.28 -14.61 -21.15
CA GLY A 43 -26.68 -14.44 -20.79
C GLY A 43 -27.30 -13.19 -21.43
N LEU A 44 -26.57 -12.06 -21.45
CA LEU A 44 -27.03 -10.82 -22.07
C LEU A 44 -27.21 -10.97 -23.58
N ILE A 45 -26.27 -11.62 -24.26
CA ILE A 45 -26.39 -11.92 -25.71
C ILE A 45 -27.62 -12.80 -25.99
N LEU A 46 -27.82 -13.86 -25.20
CA LEU A 46 -28.97 -14.74 -25.37
C LEU A 46 -30.30 -14.03 -25.05
N LEU A 47 -30.29 -13.14 -24.06
CA LEU A 47 -31.43 -12.32 -23.71
C LEU A 47 -31.80 -11.39 -24.86
N ASP A 48 -30.83 -10.74 -25.50
CA ASP A 48 -31.04 -9.90 -26.69
C ASP A 48 -31.64 -10.69 -27.83
N ILE A 49 -31.09 -11.88 -28.13
CA ILE A 49 -31.61 -12.76 -29.19
C ILE A 49 -33.06 -13.15 -28.88
N SER A 50 -33.34 -13.55 -27.62
CA SER A 50 -34.68 -13.93 -27.17
C SER A 50 -35.68 -12.77 -27.30
N LEU A 51 -35.32 -11.60 -26.78
CA LEU A 51 -36.12 -10.38 -26.87
C LEU A 51 -36.39 -9.98 -28.32
N PHE A 52 -35.38 -10.06 -29.18
CA PHE A 52 -35.53 -9.78 -30.60
C PHE A 52 -36.59 -10.68 -31.26
N PHE A 53 -36.56 -11.99 -30.97
CA PHE A 53 -37.56 -12.92 -31.49
C PHE A 53 -38.97 -12.62 -30.95
N VAL A 54 -39.10 -12.25 -29.67
CA VAL A 54 -40.38 -11.84 -29.09
C VAL A 54 -40.90 -10.56 -29.76
N LEU A 55 -40.04 -9.54 -29.90
CA LEU A 55 -40.39 -8.27 -30.55
C LEU A 55 -40.86 -8.47 -32.00
N LYS A 56 -40.22 -9.39 -32.73
CA LYS A 56 -40.61 -9.76 -34.08
C LYS A 56 -42.03 -10.33 -34.21
N THR A 57 -42.66 -10.76 -33.13
CA THR A 57 -44.07 -11.21 -33.17
C THR A 57 -45.05 -10.06 -33.41
N TRP A 58 -44.64 -8.82 -33.09
CA TRP A 58 -45.48 -7.63 -33.21
C TRP A 58 -44.90 -6.57 -34.16
N LEU A 59 -43.59 -6.60 -34.42
CA LEU A 59 -42.85 -5.57 -35.15
C LEU A 59 -42.12 -6.15 -36.37
N SER A 60 -41.81 -5.30 -37.35
CA SER A 60 -40.89 -5.65 -38.44
C SER A 60 -39.48 -5.87 -37.90
N SER A 61 -38.65 -6.66 -38.59
CA SER A 61 -37.27 -6.94 -38.17
C SER A 61 -36.45 -5.66 -37.94
N ALA A 62 -36.65 -4.63 -38.77
CA ALA A 62 -35.96 -3.35 -38.63
C ALA A 62 -36.42 -2.58 -37.37
N ALA A 63 -37.73 -2.53 -37.13
CA ALA A 63 -38.27 -1.84 -35.96
C ALA A 63 -37.92 -2.56 -34.64
N ALA A 64 -37.94 -3.89 -34.63
CA ALA A 64 -37.50 -4.70 -33.49
C ALA A 64 -36.02 -4.47 -33.17
N ALA A 65 -35.15 -4.47 -34.18
CA ALA A 65 -33.72 -4.21 -34.00
C ALA A 65 -33.45 -2.78 -33.51
N ALA A 66 -34.18 -1.78 -34.03
CA ALA A 66 -34.05 -0.40 -33.61
C ALA A 66 -34.49 -0.19 -32.15
N LEU A 67 -35.58 -0.82 -31.72
CA LEU A 67 -36.03 -0.71 -30.33
C LEU A 67 -35.07 -1.43 -29.37
N LEU A 68 -34.58 -2.60 -29.75
CA LEU A 68 -33.63 -3.36 -28.93
C LEU A 68 -32.28 -2.63 -28.82
N SER A 69 -31.78 -2.03 -29.90
CA SER A 69 -30.55 -1.24 -29.84
C SER A 69 -30.70 -0.01 -28.94
N LEU A 70 -31.86 0.65 -28.94
CA LEU A 70 -32.16 1.75 -28.05
C LEU A 70 -32.21 1.29 -26.57
N ALA A 71 -32.82 0.13 -26.30
CA ALA A 71 -32.80 -0.47 -24.97
C ALA A 71 -31.37 -0.79 -24.49
N ASN A 72 -30.52 -1.34 -25.37
CA ASN A 72 -29.12 -1.61 -25.06
C ASN A 72 -28.29 -0.35 -24.83
N LEU A 73 -28.55 0.73 -25.56
CA LEU A 73 -27.92 2.03 -25.29
C LEU A 73 -28.32 2.58 -23.91
N LEU A 74 -29.58 2.44 -23.52
CA LEU A 74 -30.04 2.83 -22.18
C LEU A 74 -29.38 1.98 -21.08
N LEU A 75 -29.31 0.65 -21.28
CA LEU A 75 -28.61 -0.24 -20.35
C LEU A 75 -27.12 0.12 -20.22
N ALA A 76 -26.44 0.38 -21.33
CA ALA A 76 -25.05 0.82 -21.32
C ALA A 76 -24.88 2.15 -20.56
N GLY A 77 -25.79 3.11 -20.78
CA GLY A 77 -25.81 4.37 -20.03
C GLY A 77 -25.97 4.15 -18.53
N LEU A 78 -26.88 3.27 -18.10
CA LEU A 78 -27.06 2.91 -16.69
C LEU A 78 -25.80 2.26 -16.11
N LEU A 79 -25.17 1.33 -16.82
CA LEU A 79 -23.94 0.67 -16.38
C LEU A 79 -22.79 1.68 -16.22
N VAL A 80 -22.66 2.65 -17.13
CA VAL A 80 -21.67 3.74 -17.00
C VAL A 80 -21.94 4.59 -15.75
N LEU A 81 -23.21 4.92 -15.48
CA LEU A 81 -23.57 5.67 -14.27
C LEU A 81 -23.25 4.90 -12.99
N VAL A 82 -23.49 3.59 -12.96
CA VAL A 82 -23.14 2.73 -11.83
C VAL A 82 -21.62 2.64 -11.68
N ALA A 83 -20.88 2.41 -12.77
CA ALA A 83 -19.43 2.33 -12.75
C ALA A 83 -18.77 3.61 -12.24
N LYS A 84 -19.32 4.79 -12.60
CA LYS A 84 -18.85 6.08 -12.09
C LYS A 84 -19.04 6.28 -10.59
N ARG A 85 -19.94 5.53 -9.94
CA ARG A 85 -20.16 5.62 -8.48
C ARG A 85 -19.14 4.81 -7.68
N SER A 86 -18.43 3.87 -8.31
CA SER A 86 -17.35 3.10 -7.67
C SER A 86 -16.10 3.97 -7.53
N ASN A 87 -16.01 4.71 -6.42
CA ASN A 87 -14.99 5.74 -6.21
C ASN A 87 -13.72 5.15 -5.58
N VAL A 88 -12.79 4.70 -6.44
CA VAL A 88 -11.50 4.14 -6.04
C VAL A 88 -10.70 5.14 -5.19
N GLU A 89 -10.79 6.44 -5.49
CA GLU A 89 -10.15 7.50 -4.70
C GLU A 89 -10.55 7.49 -3.22
N GLN A 90 -11.81 7.16 -2.89
CA GLN A 90 -12.24 7.07 -1.49
C GLN A 90 -11.70 5.82 -0.80
N GLU A 91 -11.54 4.72 -1.54
CA GLU A 91 -11.00 3.48 -0.98
C GLU A 91 -9.50 3.58 -0.68
N ILE A 92 -8.75 4.38 -1.46
CA ILE A 92 -7.31 4.57 -1.28
C ILE A 92 -6.96 5.77 -0.39
N ALA A 93 -7.89 6.68 -0.13
CA ALA A 93 -7.63 7.89 0.66
C ALA A 93 -6.99 7.60 2.04
N PRO A 94 -7.45 6.61 2.84
CA PRO A 94 -6.79 6.29 4.12
C PRO A 94 -5.38 5.74 3.93
N ALA A 95 -5.13 4.98 2.86
CA ALA A 95 -3.81 4.45 2.56
C ALA A 95 -2.84 5.57 2.11
N ILE A 96 -3.35 6.57 1.40
CA ILE A 96 -2.61 7.78 1.04
C ILE A 96 -2.29 8.59 2.30
N GLU A 97 -3.26 8.81 3.18
CA GLU A 97 -3.06 9.53 4.44
C GLU A 97 -2.01 8.87 5.33
N VAL A 98 -2.07 7.54 5.50
CA VAL A 98 -1.07 6.78 6.28
C VAL A 98 0.32 6.87 5.65
N ARG A 99 0.42 6.80 4.32
CA ARG A 99 1.69 6.98 3.61
C ARG A 99 2.25 8.38 3.84
N ASP A 100 1.40 9.41 3.74
CA ASP A 100 1.82 10.80 3.84
C ASP A 100 2.28 11.14 5.27
N MET A 101 1.62 10.60 6.30
CA MET A 101 2.10 10.67 7.69
C MET A 101 3.47 9.99 7.85
N ALA A 102 3.65 8.79 7.30
CA ALA A 102 4.93 8.08 7.38
C ALA A 102 6.07 8.80 6.64
N ILE A 103 5.77 9.52 5.55
CA ILE A 103 6.75 10.37 4.85
C ILE A 103 7.11 11.59 5.70
N ALA A 104 6.12 12.25 6.31
CA ALA A 104 6.34 13.39 7.19
C ALA A 104 7.22 13.03 8.40
N ASP A 105 6.98 11.88 9.04
CA ASP A 105 7.79 11.41 10.16
C ASP A 105 9.27 11.19 9.75
N ILE A 106 9.51 10.65 8.55
CA ILE A 106 10.86 10.48 8.01
C ILE A 106 11.53 11.82 7.74
N GLU A 107 10.79 12.80 7.22
CA GLU A 107 11.31 14.15 6.99
C GLU A 107 11.73 14.81 8.31
N GLU A 108 10.95 14.67 9.37
CA GLU A 108 11.27 15.16 10.72
C GLU A 108 12.53 14.50 11.29
N GLU A 109 12.62 13.16 11.24
CA GLU A 109 13.81 12.43 11.68
C GLU A 109 15.07 12.85 10.90
N LEU A 110 14.96 13.09 9.60
CA LEU A 110 16.08 13.54 8.77
C LEU A 110 16.55 14.96 9.12
N GLU A 111 15.63 15.87 9.45
CA GLU A 111 15.97 17.22 9.92
C GLU A 111 16.65 17.20 11.28
N GLU A 112 16.18 16.35 12.21
CA GLU A 112 16.82 16.15 13.52
C GLU A 112 18.24 15.62 13.36
N MET A 113 18.42 14.55 12.56
CA MET A 113 19.74 13.98 12.26
C MET A 113 20.69 14.99 11.59
N ALA A 114 20.17 15.82 10.68
CA ALA A 114 20.96 16.86 10.03
C ALA A 114 21.41 17.95 11.02
N THR A 115 20.57 18.26 12.02
CA THR A 115 20.86 19.23 13.08
C THR A 115 21.91 18.68 14.04
N GLU A 116 21.74 17.44 14.52
CA GLU A 116 22.74 16.76 15.36
C GLU A 116 24.10 16.64 14.65
N ALA A 117 24.11 16.29 13.36
CA ALA A 117 25.33 16.22 12.58
C ALA A 117 26.05 17.58 12.48
N ARG A 118 25.29 18.68 12.34
CA ARG A 118 25.85 20.05 12.36
C ARG A 118 26.42 20.42 13.72
N GLU A 119 25.73 20.09 14.81
CA GLU A 119 26.23 20.32 16.17
C GLU A 119 27.52 19.54 16.44
N VAL A 120 27.62 18.29 15.99
CA VAL A 120 28.84 17.49 16.09
C VAL A 120 29.98 18.12 15.30
N VAL A 121 29.72 18.59 14.08
CA VAL A 121 30.73 19.27 13.25
C VAL A 121 31.19 20.59 13.90
N GLU A 122 30.26 21.37 14.45
CA GLU A 122 30.56 22.64 15.11
C GLU A 122 31.35 22.44 16.41
N ALA A 123 30.99 21.42 17.20
CA ALA A 123 31.76 20.99 18.36
C ALA A 123 33.19 20.61 17.96
N VAL A 124 33.39 19.75 16.95
CA VAL A 124 34.71 19.36 16.44
C VAL A 124 35.52 20.57 15.95
N LYS A 125 34.88 21.50 15.23
CA LYS A 125 35.54 22.72 14.73
C LYS A 125 35.95 23.66 15.87
N SER A 126 35.15 23.75 16.93
CA SER A 126 35.48 24.52 18.14
C SER A 126 36.67 23.94 18.92
N PHE A 127 36.84 22.60 18.93
CA PHE A 127 38.02 21.95 19.49
C PHE A 127 39.31 22.27 18.71
N GLY A 128 39.23 22.44 17.38
CA GLY A 128 40.36 22.83 16.54
C GLY A 128 40.78 24.31 16.68
N ALA A 129 39.87 25.18 17.13
CA ALA A 129 40.15 26.61 17.28
C ALA A 129 40.97 26.97 18.55
N ASN A 130 41.19 26.03 19.47
CA ASN A 130 41.96 26.28 20.69
C ASN A 130 42.90 25.11 21.09
N PRO A 131 43.96 24.83 20.31
CA PRO A 131 44.77 23.61 20.46
C PRO A 131 45.75 23.61 21.64
N LEU A 132 45.76 24.62 22.52
CA LEU A 132 46.78 24.76 23.58
C LEU A 132 46.23 24.80 25.02
N GLY A 133 44.91 24.75 25.23
CA GLY A 133 44.31 24.90 26.56
C GLY A 133 43.75 23.63 27.21
N SER A 134 43.45 22.57 26.44
CA SER A 134 42.60 21.45 26.92
C SER A 134 43.26 20.06 26.89
N LEU A 135 44.53 19.97 26.49
CA LEU A 135 45.25 18.69 26.37
C LEU A 135 45.28 17.83 27.66
N PRO A 136 45.27 18.36 28.90
CA PRO A 136 45.30 17.50 30.09
C PRO A 136 43.97 16.79 30.39
N ALA A 137 42.82 17.34 29.96
CA ALA A 137 41.51 16.85 30.40
C ALA A 137 40.97 15.67 29.57
N LEU A 138 41.38 15.56 28.30
CA LEU A 138 40.89 14.54 27.38
C LEU A 138 41.77 13.27 27.31
N LEU A 139 43.01 13.34 27.79
CA LEU A 139 43.89 12.17 27.82
C LEU A 139 43.59 11.24 29.00
N VAL A 140 43.00 11.74 30.08
CA VAL A 140 42.69 10.94 31.28
C VAL A 140 41.68 9.82 30.98
N PRO A 141 40.52 10.07 30.32
CA PRO A 141 39.51 9.02 30.10
C PRO A 141 39.98 7.94 29.12
N ILE A 142 40.78 8.29 28.10
CA ILE A 142 41.28 7.35 27.11
C ILE A 142 42.38 6.48 27.72
N LEU A 143 43.31 7.07 28.49
CA LEU A 143 44.35 6.33 29.19
C LEU A 143 43.74 5.38 30.23
N THR A 144 42.71 5.79 30.97
CA THR A 144 42.04 4.90 31.94
C THR A 144 41.31 3.75 31.26
N THR A 145 40.70 3.98 30.09
CA THR A 145 39.98 2.92 29.36
C THR A 145 40.95 1.88 28.78
N ILE A 146 42.12 2.32 28.30
CA ILE A 146 43.17 1.42 27.80
C ILE A 146 43.86 0.66 28.95
N LEU A 147 44.14 1.33 30.08
CA LEU A 147 44.77 0.70 31.25
C LEU A 147 43.84 -0.30 31.96
N SER A 148 42.53 -0.02 32.01
CA SER A 148 41.57 -0.93 32.66
C SER A 148 41.31 -2.18 31.84
N ASN A 149 41.48 -2.13 30.51
CA ASN A 149 41.30 -3.28 29.62
C ASN A 149 42.46 -4.29 29.70
N LYS A 150 43.65 -3.88 30.18
CA LYS A 150 44.82 -4.76 30.35
C LYS A 150 44.84 -5.52 31.68
N LYS A 151 43.95 -5.19 32.63
CA LYS A 151 43.90 -5.83 33.96
C LYS A 151 42.98 -7.07 34.00
N ASN A 152 42.31 -7.39 32.89
CA ASN A 152 41.38 -8.52 32.79
C ASN A 152 41.89 -9.67 31.90
N ASP A 153 43.19 -9.71 31.57
CA ASP A 153 43.90 -10.90 31.07
C ASP A 153 44.86 -11.42 32.14
#